data_AF-A0A1G2SEW5-F1
#
_entry.id   AF-A0A1G2SEW5-F1
#
_cell.length_a   1.000
_cell.length_b   1.000
_cell.length_c   1.000
_cell.angle_alpha   90.00
_cell.angle_beta   90.00
_cell.angle_gamma   90.00
#
_symmetry.space_group_name_H-M   'P 1'
#
loop_
_entity.id
_entity.type
_entity.pdbx_description
1 polymer ?
#
loop_
_entity_poly.entity_id
_entity_poly.type
_entity_poly.pdbx_seq_one_letter_code
_entity_poly.pdbx_strand_id
1 'polypeptide(L)'
;MKESTKKLIKRLKIVEGQVRGLQDMLEKGVYCIDIITQISAAKQALSGVEDALMESHLGSCAIEQIKKGKEGKAIEEILKVYRLKRK
;
A
#
# COMPACT_ATOMS: atom_id res chain seq x y z
N MET A 1 11.79 -11.33 8.30
CA MET A 1 11.04 -10.11 8.67
C MET A 1 11.79 -8.78 8.42
N LYS A 2 13.11 -8.63 8.62
CA LYS A 2 13.77 -7.30 8.59
C LYS A 2 13.98 -6.66 7.18
N GLU A 3 14.14 -7.45 6.12
CA GLU A 3 14.47 -6.92 4.78
C GLU A 3 13.25 -6.34 4.04
N SER A 4 12.13 -7.08 4.03
CA SER A 4 10.88 -6.66 3.37
C SER A 4 10.30 -5.38 3.98
N THR A 5 10.34 -5.25 5.31
CA THR A 5 9.87 -4.04 6.01
C THR A 5 10.69 -2.80 5.64
N LYS A 6 12.03 -2.92 5.53
CA LYS A 6 12.87 -1.79 5.11
C LYS A 6 12.54 -1.31 3.68
N LYS A 7 12.29 -2.25 2.76
CA LYS A 7 11.88 -1.92 1.38
C LYS A 7 10.53 -1.21 1.34
N LEU A 8 9.56 -1.68 2.12
CA LEU A 8 8.23 -1.05 2.23
C LEU A 8 8.33 0.37 2.82
N ILE A 9 9.13 0.55 3.88
CA ILE A 9 9.39 1.88 4.47
C ILE A 9 10.02 2.83 3.44
N LYS A 10 10.98 2.34 2.64
CA LYS A 10 11.58 3.16 1.57
C LYS A 10 10.55 3.63 0.55
N ARG A 11 9.62 2.74 0.15
CA ARG A 11 8.52 3.12 -0.77
C ARG A 11 7.57 4.13 -0.12
N LEU A 12 7.21 3.95 1.15
CA LEU A 12 6.39 4.91 1.89
C LEU A 12 7.03 6.29 1.98
N LYS A 13 8.35 6.38 2.18
CA LYS A 13 9.08 7.67 2.16
C LYS A 13 9.01 8.37 0.81
N ILE A 14 8.96 7.61 -0.30
CA ILE A 14 8.77 8.19 -1.63
C ILE A 14 7.36 8.77 -1.75
N VAL A 15 6.34 8.03 -1.32
CA VAL A 15 4.94 8.50 -1.30
C VAL A 15 4.80 9.76 -0.43
N GLU A 16 5.45 9.80 0.72
CA GLU A 16 5.49 11.00 1.58
C GLU A 16 6.05 12.22 0.83
N GLY A 17 7.14 12.04 0.08
CA GLY A 17 7.70 13.10 -0.78
C GLY A 17 6.75 13.54 -1.88
N GLN A 18 6.00 12.61 -2.49
CA GLN A 18 4.96 12.94 -3.47
C GLN A 18 3.84 13.77 -2.85
N VAL A 19 3.35 13.38 -1.66
CA VAL A 19 2.31 14.13 -0.94
C VAL A 19 2.78 15.54 -0.60
N ARG A 20 4.03 15.70 -0.18
CA ARG A 20 4.62 17.02 0.05
C ARG A 20 4.69 17.85 -1.22
N GLY A 21 5.11 17.24 -2.33
CA GLY A 21 5.11 17.91 -3.64
C GLY A 21 3.72 18.36 -4.09
N LEU A 22 2.67 17.60 -3.77
CA LEU A 22 1.28 18.00 -4.05
C LEU A 22 0.86 19.25 -3.26
N GLN A 23 1.30 19.39 -2.01
CA GLN A 23 1.06 20.60 -1.20
C GLN A 23 1.72 21.81 -1.86
N ASP A 24 3.01 21.69 -2.24
CA ASP A 24 3.73 22.76 -2.92
C ASP A 24 3.08 23.17 -4.25
N MET A 25 2.55 22.20 -5.01
CA MET A 25 1.85 22.47 -6.28
C MET A 25 0.57 23.27 -6.06
N LEU A 26 -0.18 22.96 -5.00
CA LEU A 26 -1.37 23.73 -4.62
C LEU A 26 -1.01 25.16 -4.21
N GLU A 27 -0.01 25.32 -3.36
CA GLU A 27 0.46 26.63 -2.90
C GLU A 27 0.95 27.52 -4.05
N LYS A 28 1.59 26.92 -5.05
CA LYS A 28 2.09 27.62 -6.25
C LYS A 28 1.02 27.84 -7.32
N GLY A 29 -0.21 27.38 -7.12
CA GLY A 29 -1.29 27.50 -8.10
C GLY A 29 -1.01 26.75 -9.41
N VAL A 30 -0.36 25.59 -9.34
CA VAL A 30 -0.07 24.75 -10.52
C VAL A 30 -1.37 24.29 -11.18
N TYR A 31 -1.33 24.08 -12.49
CA TYR A 31 -2.50 23.68 -13.28
C TYR A 31 -3.17 22.40 -12.73
N CYS A 32 -4.49 22.45 -12.58
CA CYS A 32 -5.26 21.42 -11.89
C CYS A 32 -5.06 20.01 -12.47
N ILE A 33 -4.93 19.87 -13.79
CA ILE A 33 -4.73 18.55 -14.44
C ILE A 33 -3.37 17.95 -14.06
N ASP A 34 -2.34 18.76 -13.89
CA ASP A 34 -1.02 18.28 -13.47
C ASP A 34 -1.07 17.80 -12.02
N ILE A 35 -1.78 18.53 -11.14
CA ILE A 35 -2.00 18.13 -9.74
C ILE A 35 -2.76 16.81 -9.68
N ILE A 36 -3.85 16.67 -10.44
CA ILE A 36 -4.65 15.43 -10.52
C ILE A 36 -3.81 14.26 -11.03
N THR A 37 -2.93 14.51 -12.00
CA THR A 37 -2.00 13.50 -12.53
C THR A 37 -1.01 13.06 -11.46
N GLN A 38 -0.44 13.99 -10.69
CA GLN A 38 0.46 13.65 -9.59
C GLN A 38 -0.25 12.93 -8.42
N ILE A 39 -1.51 13.30 -8.12
CA ILE A 39 -2.34 12.57 -7.15
C ILE A 39 -2.52 11.12 -7.61
N SER A 40 -2.80 10.90 -8.90
CA SER A 40 -2.96 9.56 -9.46
C SER A 40 -1.66 8.74 -9.35
N ALA A 41 -0.50 9.38 -9.57
CA ALA A 41 0.80 8.75 -9.38
C ALA A 41 1.05 8.37 -7.90
N ALA A 42 0.71 9.24 -6.95
CA ALA A 42 0.83 8.96 -5.53
C ALA A 42 -0.09 7.81 -5.08
N LYS A 43 -1.34 7.78 -5.59
CA LYS A 43 -2.27 6.65 -5.36
C LYS A 43 -1.70 5.34 -5.89
N GLN A 44 -1.17 5.32 -7.11
CA GLN A 44 -0.59 4.13 -7.71
C GLN A 44 0.63 3.63 -6.93
N ALA A 45 1.48 4.54 -6.46
CA ALA A 45 2.62 4.20 -5.63
C ALA A 45 2.19 3.58 -4.29
N LEU A 46 1.14 4.11 -3.65
CA LEU A 46 0.58 3.56 -2.42
C LEU A 46 -0.04 2.17 -2.64
N SER A 47 -0.78 1.96 -3.74
CA SER A 47 -1.28 0.63 -4.11
C SER A 47 -0.13 -0.38 -4.28
N GLY A 48 0.99 0.02 -4.87
CA GLY A 48 2.17 -0.83 -4.98
C GLY A 48 2.85 -1.16 -3.64
N VAL A 49 2.65 -0.36 -2.58
CA VAL A 49 3.07 -0.71 -1.21
C VAL A 49 2.12 -1.73 -0.60
N GLU A 50 0.81 -1.52 -0.78
CA GLU A 50 -0.22 -2.42 -0.30
C GLU A 50 -0.07 -3.83 -0.90
N ASP A 51 0.13 -3.93 -2.21
CA ASP A 51 0.29 -5.22 -2.89
C ASP A 51 1.53 -5.96 -2.41
N ALA A 52 2.66 -5.27 -2.24
CA ALA A 52 3.89 -5.86 -1.71
C ALA A 52 3.74 -6.30 -0.24
N LEU A 53 2.97 -5.58 0.56
CA LEU A 53 2.66 -5.98 1.94
C LEU A 53 1.75 -7.21 1.96
N MET A 54 0.74 -7.27 1.08
CA MET A 54 -0.15 -8.42 0.94
C MET A 54 0.63 -9.66 0.50
N GLU A 55 1.49 -9.55 -0.51
CA GLU A 55 2.36 -10.65 -0.96
C GLU A 55 3.21 -11.19 0.21
N SER A 56 3.83 -10.30 0.98
CA SER A 56 4.60 -10.70 2.16
C SER A 56 3.74 -11.39 3.22
N HIS A 57 2.50 -10.94 3.45
CA HIS A 57 1.58 -11.55 4.41
C HIS A 57 1.16 -12.96 3.96
N LEU A 58 0.80 -13.12 2.69
CA LEU A 58 0.43 -14.40 2.11
C LEU A 58 1.60 -15.40 2.15
N GLY A 59 2.82 -14.95 1.87
CA GLY A 59 4.03 -15.77 1.88
C GLY A 59 4.58 -16.12 3.25
N SER A 60 4.07 -15.54 4.35
CA SER A 60 4.54 -15.86 5.71
C SER A 60 3.41 -16.14 6.68
N CYS A 61 2.65 -15.11 7.07
CA CYS A 61 1.70 -15.21 8.16
C CYS A 61 0.54 -16.14 7.81
N ALA A 62 -0.01 -16.02 6.60
CA ALA A 62 -1.11 -16.87 6.14
C ALA A 62 -0.68 -18.34 6.06
N ILE A 63 0.49 -18.62 5.47
CA ILE A 63 1.06 -19.99 5.41
C ILE A 63 1.26 -20.57 6.81
N GLU A 64 1.76 -19.79 7.76
CA GLU A 64 1.97 -20.26 9.13
C GLU A 64 0.64 -20.54 9.84
N GLN A 65 -0.38 -19.71 9.63
CA GLN A 65 -1.73 -19.94 10.16
C GLN A 65 -2.33 -21.24 9.59
N ILE A 66 -2.20 -21.47 8.28
CA ILE A 66 -2.66 -22.71 7.63
C ILE A 66 -1.93 -23.91 8.21
N LYS A 67 -0.60 -23.88 8.33
CA LYS A 67 0.18 -24.98 8.95
C LYS A 67 -0.22 -25.27 10.41
N LYS A 68 -0.83 -24.32 11.10
CA LYS A 68 -1.31 -24.44 12.48
C LYS A 68 -2.79 -24.81 12.59
N GLY A 69 -3.46 -25.19 11.50
CA GLY A 69 -4.89 -25.53 11.49
C GLY A 69 -5.80 -24.31 11.71
N LYS A 70 -5.34 -23.12 11.33
CA LYS A 70 -6.09 -21.85 11.46
C LYS A 70 -6.49 -21.29 10.09
N GLU A 71 -6.84 -22.16 9.14
CA GLU A 71 -7.20 -21.81 7.77
C GLU A 71 -8.38 -20.84 7.72
N GLY A 72 -9.40 -21.06 8.57
CA GLY A 72 -10.56 -20.17 8.64
C GLY A 72 -10.19 -18.71 8.96
N LYS A 73 -9.22 -18.51 9.86
CA LYS A 73 -8.72 -17.18 10.21
C LYS A 73 -7.94 -16.54 9.06
N ALA A 74 -7.10 -17.31 8.37
CA ALA A 74 -6.34 -16.81 7.22
C ALA A 74 -7.27 -16.35 6.09
N ILE A 75 -8.33 -17.12 5.82
CA ILE A 75 -9.35 -16.77 4.80
C ILE A 75 -10.11 -15.50 5.21
N GLU A 76 -10.50 -15.38 6.48
CA GLU A 76 -11.24 -14.21 6.98
C GLU A 76 -10.41 -12.91 6.85
N GLU A 77 -9.13 -12.95 7.21
CA GLU A 77 -8.21 -11.81 7.11
C GLU A 77 -8.10 -11.31 5.65
N ILE A 78 -7.94 -12.22 4.69
CA ILE A 78 -7.84 -11.88 3.26
C ILE A 78 -9.17 -11.31 2.73
N LEU A 79 -10.30 -11.95 3.06
CA LEU A 79 -11.62 -11.49 2.64
C LEU A 79 -11.95 -10.10 3.19
N LYS A 80 -11.50 -9.78 4.41
CA LYS A 80 -11.66 -8.44 5.00
C LYS A 80 -10.97 -7.38 4.16
N VAL A 81 -9.72 -7.61 3.74
CA VAL A 81 -8.98 -6.67 2.89
C VAL A 81 -9.62 -6.56 1.50
N TYR A 82 -10.01 -7.68 0.89
CA TYR A 82 -10.66 -7.68 -0.42
C TYR A 82 -11.99 -6.92 -0.43
N ARG A 83 -12.77 -6.98 0.66
CA ARG A 83 -14.01 -6.22 0.81
C ARG A 83 -13.77 -4.71 0.94
N LEU A 84 -12.65 -4.30 1.54
CA LEU A 84 -12.27 -2.88 1.64
C LEU A 84 -11.92 -2.29 0.28
N LYS A 85 -11.18 -3.01 -0.56
CA LYS A 85 -10.82 -2.56 -1.92
C LYS A 85 -12.01 -2.40 -2.88
N ARG A 86 -13.16 -3.00 -2.57
CA ARG A 86 -14.38 -2.94 -3.40
C ARG A 86 -15.31 -1.76 -3.07
N LYS A 87 -15.07 -1.05 -1.98
CA LYS A 87 -15.81 0.16 -1.62
C LYS A 87 -15.08 1.38 -2.14
#